data_AF-U2E7F7-F1
#
_entry.id   AF-U2E7F7-F1
#
_cell.length_a   1.000
_cell.length_b   1.000
_cell.length_c   1.000
_cell.angle_alpha   90.00
_cell.angle_beta   90.00
_cell.angle_gamma   90.00
#
_symmetry.space_group_name_H-M   'P 1'
#
loop_
_entity.id
_entity.type
_entity.pdbx_description
1 polymer ?
#
loop_
_entity_poly.entity_id
_entity_poly.type
_entity_poly.pdbx_seq_one_letter_code
_entity_poly.pdbx_strand_id
1 'polypeptide(L)'
;MTKNFAILIAGVIIIIVILILLFSRQNDNNKYLKRVTRSMYVYSVFTPNYTYKTVREFECISLDYYNSVNEDMTQEDFEKVTKTYILALNELQLESDYTLIETTQRELIFEFMESIALEYGLVVDDEFTLQYREW
;
A
#
# COMPACT_ATOMS: atom_id res chain seq x y z
N MET A 1 40.07 26.87 4.60
CA MET A 1 39.71 25.45 4.33
C MET A 1 38.51 24.95 5.14
N THR A 2 37.93 25.75 6.05
CA THR A 2 36.88 25.32 7.01
C THR A 2 35.44 25.49 6.52
N LYS A 3 35.15 26.50 5.68
CA LYS A 3 33.78 26.78 5.21
C LYS A 3 33.21 25.70 4.29
N ASN A 4 34.02 25.16 3.37
CA ASN A 4 33.58 24.13 2.42
C ASN A 4 33.30 22.79 3.11
N PHE A 5 34.00 22.49 4.22
CA PHE A 5 33.79 21.27 4.99
C PHE A 5 32.48 21.32 5.79
N ALA A 6 32.14 22.50 6.35
CA ALA A 6 30.87 22.71 7.06
C ALA A 6 29.65 22.57 6.14
N ILE A 7 29.73 23.06 4.90
CA ILE A 7 28.65 22.94 3.90
C ILE A 7 28.45 21.47 3.51
N LEU A 8 29.54 20.72 3.33
CA LEU A 8 29.47 19.30 3.00
C LEU A 8 28.79 18.48 4.11
N ILE A 9 29.17 18.75 5.38
CA ILE A 9 28.57 18.09 6.54
C ILE A 9 27.09 18.44 6.66
N ALA A 10 26.72 19.71 6.49
CA ALA A 10 25.32 20.14 6.53
C ALA A 10 24.48 19.44 5.45
N GLY A 11 25.01 19.34 4.22
CA GLY A 11 24.35 18.62 3.12
C GLY A 11 24.14 17.14 3.42
N VAL A 12 25.15 16.46 3.98
CA VAL A 12 25.04 15.05 4.36
C VAL A 12 24.03 14.84 5.50
N ILE A 13 24.01 15.72 6.50
CA ILE A 13 23.03 15.66 7.60
C ILE A 13 21.61 15.84 7.07
N ILE A 14 21.38 16.79 6.15
CA ILE A 14 20.06 17.01 5.54
C ILE A 14 19.60 15.76 4.79
N ILE A 15 20.48 15.15 3.99
CA ILE A 15 20.16 13.91 3.26
C ILE A 15 19.83 12.77 4.23
N ILE A 16 20.60 12.61 5.30
CA ILE A 16 20.33 11.59 6.33
C ILE A 16 19.00 11.85 7.03
N VAL A 17 18.68 13.11 7.36
CA VAL A 17 17.40 13.46 7.98
C VAL A 17 16.23 13.21 7.02
N ILE A 18 16.36 13.54 5.74
CA ILE A 18 15.34 13.22 4.72
C ILE A 18 15.17 11.72 4.60
N LEU A 19 16.25 10.94 4.54
CA LEU A 19 16.18 9.49 4.49
C LEU A 19 15.56 8.89 5.75
N ILE A 20 15.87 9.41 6.94
CA ILE A 20 15.26 9.01 8.21
C ILE A 20 13.77 9.37 8.24
N LEU A 21 13.38 10.53 7.73
CA LEU A 21 11.96 10.94 7.67
C LEU A 21 11.19 10.09 6.66
N LEU A 22 11.77 9.77 5.51
CA LEU A 22 11.20 8.83 4.54
C LEU A 22 11.07 7.43 5.13
N PHE A 23 12.10 6.93 5.84
CA PHE A 23 12.06 5.64 6.55
C PHE A 23 11.10 5.64 7.74
N SER A 24 10.98 6.75 8.46
CA SER A 24 10.07 6.87 9.61
C SER A 24 8.62 6.96 9.16
N ARG A 25 8.36 7.61 8.01
CA ARG A 25 7.06 7.57 7.33
C ARG A 25 6.71 6.15 6.87
N GLN A 26 7.70 5.37 6.42
CA GLN A 26 7.52 3.93 6.15
C GLN A 26 7.30 3.08 7.41
N ASN A 27 7.75 3.53 8.59
CA ASN A 27 7.70 2.73 9.82
C ASN A 27 6.36 2.85 10.57
N ASP A 28 5.57 3.88 10.28
CA ASP A 28 4.12 3.88 10.53
C ASP A 28 3.41 3.05 9.45
N ASN A 29 3.78 1.76 9.38
CA ASN A 29 3.07 0.74 8.64
C ASN A 29 1.57 0.92 8.88
N ASN A 30 0.88 1.40 7.85
CA ASN A 30 -0.50 1.83 7.88
C ASN A 30 -1.33 0.80 8.68
N LYS A 31 -1.99 1.25 9.75
CA LYS A 31 -2.75 0.38 10.66
C LYS A 31 -3.74 -0.51 9.89
N TYR A 32 -4.29 -0.02 8.79
CA TYR A 32 -5.21 -0.75 7.91
C TYR A 32 -4.48 -1.86 7.13
N LEU A 33 -3.29 -1.58 6.58
CA LEU A 33 -2.45 -2.61 5.94
C LEU A 33 -2.09 -3.74 6.91
N LYS A 34 -1.72 -3.41 8.15
CA LYS A 34 -1.48 -4.42 9.20
C LYS A 34 -2.71 -5.25 9.52
N ARG A 35 -3.91 -4.64 9.49
CA ARG A 35 -5.17 -5.35 9.78
C ARG A 35 -5.50 -6.35 8.68
N VAL A 36 -5.41 -5.95 7.40
CA VAL A 36 -5.69 -6.86 6.27
C VAL A 36 -4.66 -7.99 6.18
N THR A 37 -3.36 -7.68 6.29
CA THR A 37 -2.31 -8.72 6.21
C THR A 37 -2.43 -9.70 7.38
N ARG A 38 -2.73 -9.22 8.60
CA ARG A 38 -2.97 -10.08 9.75
C ARG A 38 -4.16 -11.01 9.54
N SER A 39 -5.26 -10.52 8.96
CA SER A 39 -6.41 -11.39 8.70
C SER A 39 -6.05 -12.48 7.69
N MET A 40 -5.37 -12.13 6.59
CA MET A 40 -4.88 -13.10 5.60
C MET A 40 -3.92 -14.13 6.21
N TYR A 41 -2.96 -13.72 7.05
CA TYR A 41 -2.05 -14.66 7.71
C TYR A 41 -2.79 -15.68 8.60
N VAL A 42 -3.82 -15.24 9.32
CA VAL A 42 -4.63 -16.16 10.15
C VAL A 42 -5.28 -17.23 9.29
N TYR A 43 -5.84 -16.87 8.15
CA TYR A 43 -6.49 -17.80 7.24
C TYR A 43 -5.51 -18.66 6.42
N SER A 44 -4.30 -18.17 6.12
CA SER A 44 -3.26 -18.94 5.41
C SER A 44 -2.85 -20.26 6.09
N VAL A 45 -3.12 -20.39 7.39
CA VAL A 45 -2.87 -21.63 8.16
C VAL A 45 -3.93 -22.69 7.88
N PHE A 46 -5.13 -22.27 7.48
CA PHE A 46 -6.31 -23.13 7.28
C PHE A 46 -6.64 -23.36 5.80
N THR A 47 -6.08 -22.55 4.90
CA THR A 47 -6.39 -22.57 3.47
C THR A 47 -5.20 -23.11 2.66
N PRO A 48 -5.32 -24.24 1.96
CA PRO A 48 -4.21 -24.81 1.20
C PRO A 48 -3.85 -24.02 -0.06
N ASN A 49 -4.74 -23.11 -0.50
CA ASN A 49 -4.68 -22.44 -1.79
C ASN A 49 -3.90 -21.11 -1.76
N TYR A 50 -3.44 -20.66 -0.60
CA TYR A 50 -2.45 -19.59 -0.51
C TYR A 50 -1.57 -19.73 0.72
N THR A 51 -0.38 -19.13 0.67
CA THR A 51 0.65 -19.30 1.70
C THR A 51 1.08 -17.96 2.28
N TYR A 52 1.94 -18.00 3.30
CA TYR A 52 2.65 -16.81 3.79
C TYR A 52 3.36 -16.03 2.66
N LYS A 53 3.84 -16.71 1.60
CA LYS A 53 4.45 -16.06 0.44
C LYS A 53 3.43 -15.21 -0.33
N THR A 54 2.24 -15.74 -0.55
CA THR A 54 1.14 -15.02 -1.20
C THR A 54 0.71 -13.80 -0.39
N VAL A 55 0.62 -13.94 0.94
CA VAL A 55 0.30 -12.78 1.81
C VAL A 55 1.42 -11.73 1.80
N ARG A 56 2.68 -12.16 1.67
CA ARG A 56 3.81 -11.24 1.47
C ARG A 56 3.76 -10.52 0.13
N GLU A 57 3.35 -11.19 -0.93
CA GLU A 57 3.16 -10.57 -2.25
C GLU A 57 2.04 -9.52 -2.20
N PHE A 58 0.92 -9.83 -1.53
CA PHE A 58 -0.12 -8.85 -1.23
C PHE A 58 0.45 -7.63 -0.49
N GLU A 59 1.23 -7.86 0.57
CA GLU A 59 1.84 -6.77 1.36
C GLU A 59 2.74 -5.88 0.51
N CYS A 60 3.56 -6.46 -0.39
CA CYS A 60 4.38 -5.71 -1.33
C CYS A 60 3.53 -4.87 -2.30
N ILE A 61 2.51 -5.47 -2.92
CA ILE A 61 1.61 -4.77 -3.86
C ILE A 61 0.92 -3.59 -3.16
N SER A 62 0.43 -3.80 -1.92
CA SER A 62 -0.21 -2.73 -1.14
C SER A 62 0.76 -1.64 -0.69
N LEU A 63 2.01 -1.97 -0.38
CA LEU A 63 3.04 -0.99 -0.07
C LEU A 63 3.43 -0.16 -1.29
N ASP A 64 3.55 -0.78 -2.45
CA ASP A 64 3.82 -0.08 -3.71
C ASP A 64 2.68 0.90 -4.04
N TYR A 65 1.42 0.47 -3.86
CA TYR A 65 0.27 1.35 -3.96
C TYR A 65 0.37 2.53 -2.98
N TYR A 66 0.58 2.27 -1.68
CA TYR A 66 0.74 3.32 -0.68
C TYR A 66 1.82 4.34 -1.04
N ASN A 67 2.99 3.87 -1.49
CA ASN A 67 4.12 4.74 -1.84
C ASN A 67 3.92 5.49 -3.15
N SER A 68 3.01 5.03 -4.01
CA SER A 68 2.71 5.70 -5.27
C SER A 68 1.78 6.91 -5.10
N VAL A 69 0.93 6.92 -4.06
CA VAL A 69 0.01 8.04 -3.78
C VAL A 69 0.73 9.16 -3.04
N ASN A 70 0.56 10.40 -3.51
CA ASN A 70 1.21 11.59 -2.94
C ASN A 70 0.33 12.84 -3.03
N GLU A 71 0.76 13.92 -2.38
CA GLU A 71 0.00 15.17 -2.22
C GLU A 71 -0.23 15.96 -3.51
N ASP A 72 0.59 15.73 -4.55
CA ASP A 72 0.51 16.44 -5.83
C ASP A 72 -0.42 15.74 -6.84
N MET A 73 -1.00 14.59 -6.47
CA MET A 73 -1.86 13.82 -7.37
C MET A 73 -3.24 14.45 -7.56
N THR A 74 -3.74 14.37 -8.79
CA THR A 74 -5.15 14.63 -9.08
C THR A 74 -6.02 13.42 -8.77
N GLN A 75 -7.34 13.62 -8.70
CA GLN A 75 -8.31 12.52 -8.58
C GLN A 75 -8.16 11.50 -9.73
N GLU A 76 -7.91 11.96 -10.95
CA GLU A 76 -7.73 11.08 -12.11
C GLU A 76 -6.44 10.24 -12.00
N ASP A 77 -5.34 10.84 -11.50
CA ASP A 77 -4.09 10.12 -11.26
C ASP A 77 -4.27 9.06 -10.17
N PHE A 78 -4.97 9.42 -9.09
CA PHE A 78 -5.30 8.51 -8.00
C PHE A 78 -6.14 7.33 -8.47
N GLU A 79 -7.15 7.57 -9.30
CA GLU A 79 -7.98 6.52 -9.90
C GLU A 79 -7.14 5.57 -10.77
N LYS A 80 -6.23 6.10 -11.60
CA LYS A 80 -5.32 5.27 -12.41
C LYS A 80 -4.46 4.36 -11.54
N VAL A 81 -3.85 4.92 -10.50
CA VAL A 81 -3.01 4.17 -9.55
C VAL A 81 -3.83 3.12 -8.80
N THR A 82 -5.03 3.48 -8.34
CA THR A 82 -5.96 2.58 -7.65
C THR A 82 -6.41 1.44 -8.56
N LYS A 83 -6.67 1.71 -9.85
CA LYS A 83 -6.97 0.66 -10.83
C LYS A 83 -5.81 -0.30 -11.01
N THR A 84 -4.58 0.19 -11.16
CA THR A 84 -3.39 -0.66 -11.26
C THR A 84 -3.25 -1.57 -10.03
N TYR A 85 -3.49 -1.02 -8.84
CA TYR A 85 -3.51 -1.81 -7.60
C TYR A 85 -4.59 -2.90 -7.61
N ILE A 86 -5.84 -2.58 -7.97
CA ILE A 86 -6.94 -3.56 -8.05
C ILE A 86 -6.63 -4.68 -9.05
N LEU A 87 -6.06 -4.35 -10.22
CA LEU A 87 -5.70 -5.34 -11.22
C LEU A 87 -4.59 -6.29 -10.72
N ALA A 88 -3.57 -5.76 -10.05
CA ALA A 88 -2.54 -6.60 -9.42
C ALA A 88 -3.12 -7.52 -8.33
N LEU A 89 -4.13 -7.04 -7.58
CA LEU A 89 -4.84 -7.88 -6.62
C LEU A 89 -5.69 -8.96 -7.29
N ASN A 90 -6.33 -8.68 -8.43
CA ASN A 90 -7.07 -9.69 -9.19
C ASN A 90 -6.13 -10.81 -9.68
N GLU A 91 -4.94 -10.46 -10.16
CA GLU A 91 -3.93 -11.43 -10.58
C GLU A 91 -3.49 -12.31 -9.41
N LEU A 92 -3.15 -11.72 -8.26
CA LEU A 92 -2.77 -12.48 -7.06
C LEU A 92 -3.93 -13.34 -6.52
N GLN A 93 -5.16 -12.84 -6.63
CA GLN A 93 -6.36 -13.57 -6.26
C GLN A 93 -6.58 -14.79 -7.17
N LEU A 94 -6.35 -14.65 -8.47
CA LEU A 94 -6.42 -15.75 -9.42
C LEU A 94 -5.35 -16.83 -9.12
N GLU A 95 -4.12 -16.41 -8.80
CA GLU A 95 -3.03 -17.33 -8.43
C GLU A 95 -3.29 -18.10 -7.12
N SER A 96 -4.21 -17.62 -6.29
CA SER A 96 -4.62 -18.22 -5.03
C SER A 96 -5.97 -18.94 -5.10
N ASP A 97 -6.41 -19.33 -6.30
CA ASP A 97 -7.70 -19.98 -6.56
C ASP A 97 -8.88 -19.23 -5.94
N TYR A 98 -8.82 -17.89 -5.94
CA TYR A 98 -9.82 -16.99 -5.37
C TYR A 98 -10.05 -17.12 -3.85
N THR A 99 -9.05 -17.59 -3.10
CA THR A 99 -9.19 -17.81 -1.64
C THR A 99 -8.44 -16.80 -0.77
N LEU A 100 -7.61 -15.92 -1.34
CA LEU A 100 -6.85 -14.94 -0.57
C LEU A 100 -7.72 -13.78 -0.06
N ILE A 101 -8.58 -13.24 -0.93
CA ILE A 101 -9.44 -12.07 -0.68
C ILE A 101 -10.91 -12.51 -0.55
N GLU A 102 -11.31 -12.84 0.68
CA GLU A 102 -12.71 -13.08 1.05
C GLU A 102 -13.40 -11.79 1.52
N THR A 103 -14.71 -11.84 1.78
CA THR A 103 -15.55 -10.69 2.15
C THR A 103 -14.91 -9.77 3.20
N THR A 104 -14.38 -10.34 4.29
CA THR A 104 -13.72 -9.54 5.34
C THR A 104 -12.46 -8.82 4.84
N GLN A 105 -11.65 -9.45 3.98
CA GLN A 105 -10.49 -8.82 3.40
C GLN A 105 -10.89 -7.68 2.45
N ARG A 106 -12.01 -7.80 1.71
CA ARG A 106 -12.50 -6.74 0.80
C ARG A 106 -12.77 -5.44 1.55
N GLU A 107 -13.49 -5.54 2.65
CA GLU A 107 -13.80 -4.41 3.53
C GLU A 107 -12.51 -3.77 4.06
N LEU A 108 -11.55 -4.59 4.53
CA LEU A 108 -10.28 -4.09 5.03
C LEU A 108 -9.39 -3.46 3.95
N ILE A 109 -9.43 -3.98 2.71
CA ILE A 109 -8.73 -3.39 1.56
C ILE A 109 -9.37 -2.04 1.20
N PHE A 110 -10.70 -1.94 1.24
CA PHE A 110 -11.41 -0.69 1.03
C PHE A 110 -11.03 0.35 2.07
N GLU A 111 -11.12 0.01 3.36
CA GLU A 111 -10.70 0.90 4.45
C GLU A 111 -9.24 1.36 4.29
N PHE A 112 -8.37 0.48 3.80
CA PHE A 112 -6.98 0.81 3.50
C PHE A 112 -6.88 1.86 2.39
N MET A 113 -7.56 1.67 1.26
CA MET A 113 -7.57 2.66 0.16
C MET A 113 -8.16 4.01 0.62
N GLU A 114 -9.28 3.99 1.36
CA GLU A 114 -9.90 5.20 1.90
C GLU A 114 -8.95 5.95 2.82
N SER A 115 -8.24 5.24 3.70
CA SER A 115 -7.30 5.87 4.62
C SER A 115 -6.19 6.63 3.89
N ILE A 116 -5.74 6.11 2.74
CA ILE A 116 -4.70 6.74 1.91
C ILE A 116 -5.29 7.95 1.19
N ALA A 117 -6.47 7.79 0.57
CA ALA A 117 -7.11 8.88 -0.15
C ALA A 117 -7.36 10.10 0.78
N LEU A 118 -7.90 9.84 1.97
CA LEU A 118 -8.19 10.87 2.98
C LEU A 118 -6.93 11.61 3.44
N GLU A 119 -5.78 10.95 3.51
CA GLU A 119 -4.50 11.57 3.90
C GLU A 119 -4.10 12.70 2.93
N TYR A 120 -4.48 12.58 1.65
CA TYR A 120 -4.11 13.52 0.59
C TYR A 120 -5.31 14.32 0.04
N GLY A 121 -6.46 14.28 0.71
CA GLY A 121 -7.67 15.01 0.27
C GLY A 121 -8.32 14.46 -0.99
N LEU A 122 -8.05 13.19 -1.32
CA LEU A 122 -8.63 12.44 -2.43
C LEU A 122 -9.84 11.63 -1.95
N VAL A 123 -10.61 11.07 -2.90
CA VAL A 123 -11.78 10.23 -2.59
C VAL A 123 -11.65 8.88 -3.29
N VAL A 124 -11.98 7.80 -2.57
CA VAL A 124 -12.19 6.49 -3.19
C VAL A 124 -13.65 6.40 -3.64
N ASP A 125 -13.87 6.30 -4.94
CA ASP A 125 -15.19 6.02 -5.50
C ASP A 125 -15.46 4.51 -5.45
N ASP A 126 -16.45 4.09 -4.65
CA ASP A 126 -16.80 2.68 -4.52
C ASP A 126 -17.28 2.10 -5.86
N GLU A 127 -18.06 2.84 -6.64
CA GLU A 127 -18.54 2.40 -7.96
C GLU A 127 -17.35 2.18 -8.91
N PHE A 128 -16.39 3.10 -8.93
CA PHE A 128 -15.15 2.95 -9.69
C PHE A 128 -14.43 1.66 -9.30
N THR A 129 -14.29 1.39 -8.00
CA THR A 129 -13.58 0.19 -7.57
C THR A 129 -14.32 -1.11 -7.88
N LEU A 130 -15.65 -1.12 -7.75
CA LEU A 130 -16.50 -2.27 -8.08
C LEU A 130 -16.43 -2.65 -9.57
N GLN A 131 -16.21 -1.68 -10.47
CA GLN A 131 -16.06 -1.95 -11.91
C GLN A 131 -14.83 -2.78 -12.25
N TYR A 132 -13.80 -2.80 -11.40
CA TYR A 132 -12.52 -3.45 -11.67
C TYR A 132 -12.22 -4.65 -10.77
N ARG A 133 -12.94 -4.82 -9.66
CA ARG A 133 -12.71 -5.96 -8.74
C ARG A 133 -13.32 -7.25 -9.30
N GLU A 134 -12.53 -8.31 -9.27
CA GLU A 134 -12.99 -9.67 -9.58
C GLU A 134 -13.14 -10.55 -8.32
N TRP A 135 -12.84 -9.98 -7.15
CA TRP A 135 -13.06 -10.58 -5.83
C TRP A 135 -14.32 -10.03 -5.19
#